data_AF-A0A554ISM1-F1
#
_entry.id   AF-A0A554ISM1-F1
#
_cell.length_a   1.000
_cell.length_b   1.000
_cell.length_c   1.000
_cell.angle_alpha   90.00
_cell.angle_beta   90.00
_cell.angle_gamma   90.00
#
_symmetry.space_group_name_H-M   'P 1'
#
loop_
_entity.id
_entity.type
_entity.pdbx_description
1 polymer ?
#
loop_
_entity_poly.entity_id
_entity_poly.type
_entity_poly.pdbx_seq_one_letter_code
_entity_poly.pdbx_strand_id
1 'polypeptide(L)'
;MHKGFTLIELMAVIAVLGIVAAVTTPLYRSYQIRHDLTLAKNQVSQGLDRARLLAQSGRNAAQWSFYVPEGVLFEGSDYTNKDSAMSEVYAMPSTIKTSGLTQVTYDWRGRPNVTGTIVLRALSGEEDTIVVTIAINPTMVATTPGDSLTICHQIPGGGQETILITDAAWPDHQSHGDTQGPCAGGSSGGSHNSAGSSSSSIPTPPVPPSLCPSRFMIGSGNLITLTADSSVAFINMAAFITFGEGGPPIPIHVCHSTDAGDHFSHLYGGPGSCDGNGVAKGNAVEPTGTDVRTLHLDTADQVVIKVNGQYKKKSWLAFDETFLSSDQTGQIIMLVNGSTVPDAPAYNSNPSLRSYLKSQGLANAQNEATIGSCQLLLVTELGTLGTPSADFQDDVLLMQFN
;
A
#
# COMPACT_ATOMS: atom_id res chain seq x y z
N MET A 1 54.82 32.97 -34.65
CA MET A 1 54.42 31.61 -35.03
C MET A 1 53.72 30.99 -33.83
N HIS A 2 52.42 30.76 -33.91
CA HIS A 2 51.72 30.02 -32.86
C HIS A 2 52.14 28.55 -32.95
N LYS A 3 52.57 27.97 -31.83
CA LYS A 3 52.89 26.54 -31.74
C LYS A 3 51.62 25.76 -32.05
N GLY A 4 51.64 24.92 -33.08
CA GLY A 4 50.54 24.04 -33.45
C GLY A 4 50.58 22.72 -32.65
N PHE A 5 49.48 21.95 -32.70
CA PHE A 5 49.37 20.63 -32.08
C PHE A 5 50.14 19.57 -32.87
N THR A 6 50.73 18.62 -32.16
CA THR A 6 51.41 17.44 -32.73
C THR A 6 50.42 16.33 -33.07
N LEU A 7 50.80 15.45 -34.00
CA LEU A 7 49.99 14.28 -34.38
C LEU A 7 49.69 13.38 -33.16
N ILE A 8 50.68 13.19 -32.28
CA ILE A 8 50.52 12.33 -31.11
C ILE A 8 49.58 12.94 -30.06
N GLU A 9 49.59 14.26 -29.88
CA GLU A 9 48.62 14.97 -29.04
C GLU A 9 47.19 14.79 -29.59
N LEU A 10 47.01 14.88 -30.91
CA LEU A 10 45.70 14.63 -31.54
C LEU A 10 45.20 13.20 -31.28
N MET A 11 46.08 12.20 -31.43
CA MET A 11 45.69 10.80 -31.19
C MET A 11 45.35 10.53 -29.72
N ALA A 12 46.09 11.12 -28.79
CA ALA A 12 45.79 11.00 -27.36
C ALA A 12 44.42 11.61 -27.01
N VAL A 13 44.09 12.77 -27.57
CA VAL A 13 42.78 13.41 -27.36
C VAL A 13 41.63 12.53 -27.89
N ILE A 14 41.77 11.97 -29.10
CA ILE A 14 40.75 11.09 -29.68
C ILE A 14 40.58 9.82 -28.84
N ALA A 15 41.68 9.24 -28.34
CA ALA A 15 41.63 8.06 -27.48
C ALA A 15 40.88 8.33 -26.17
N VAL A 16 41.16 9.45 -25.50
CA VAL A 16 40.46 9.86 -24.27
C VAL A 16 38.98 10.12 -24.55
N LEU A 17 38.64 10.82 -25.63
CA LEU A 17 37.25 11.07 -26.02
C LEU A 17 36.48 9.76 -26.29
N GLY A 18 37.13 8.76 -26.91
CA GLY A 18 36.54 7.45 -27.14
C GLY A 18 36.23 6.70 -25.84
N ILE A 19 37.15 6.71 -24.88
CA ILE A 19 36.95 6.07 -23.57
C ILE A 19 35.83 6.79 -22.80
N VAL A 20 35.84 8.12 -22.77
CA VAL A 20 34.80 8.91 -22.10
C VAL A 20 33.43 8.65 -22.73
N ALA A 21 33.32 8.60 -24.05
CA ALA A 21 32.06 8.31 -24.74
C ALA A 21 31.54 6.89 -24.44
N ALA A 22 32.45 5.90 -24.37
CA ALA A 22 32.10 4.52 -24.07
C ALA A 22 31.52 4.35 -22.65
N VAL A 23 32.02 5.09 -21.67
CA VAL A 23 31.50 5.06 -20.28
C VAL A 23 30.27 5.95 -20.10
N THR A 24 30.26 7.14 -20.72
CA THR A 24 29.17 8.11 -20.56
C THR A 24 27.86 7.63 -21.18
N THR A 25 27.92 6.94 -22.33
CA THR A 25 26.71 6.50 -23.06
C THR A 25 25.81 5.54 -22.26
N PRO A 26 26.29 4.43 -21.68
CA PRO A 26 25.45 3.53 -20.90
C PRO A 26 24.92 4.19 -19.62
N LEU A 27 25.74 5.00 -18.93
CA LEU A 27 25.30 5.75 -17.75
C LEU A 27 24.15 6.71 -18.09
N TYR A 28 24.32 7.50 -19.15
CA TYR A 28 23.30 8.45 -19.59
C TYR A 28 21.97 7.77 -19.96
N ARG A 29 22.03 6.60 -20.62
CA ARG A 29 20.83 5.81 -20.93
C ARG A 29 20.09 5.35 -19.67
N SER A 30 20.80 4.84 -18.67
CA SER A 30 20.17 4.41 -17.41
C SER A 30 19.53 5.58 -16.65
N TYR A 31 20.14 6.76 -16.66
CA TYR A 31 19.54 7.97 -16.08
C TYR A 31 18.28 8.41 -16.83
N GLN A 32 18.31 8.42 -18.17
CA GLN A 32 17.13 8.76 -18.98
C GLN A 32 15.95 7.83 -18.70
N ILE A 33 16.18 6.52 -18.62
CA ILE A 33 15.13 5.52 -18.38
C ILE A 33 14.47 5.72 -17.00
N ARG A 34 15.25 6.01 -15.95
CA ARG A 34 14.72 6.31 -14.60
C ARG A 34 13.92 7.60 -14.56
N HIS A 35 14.40 8.62 -15.27
CA HIS A 35 13.68 9.89 -15.42
C HIS A 35 12.34 9.69 -16.15
N ASP A 36 12.36 8.94 -17.26
CA ASP A 36 11.17 8.63 -18.06
C ASP A 36 10.12 7.87 -17.23
N LEU A 37 10.53 6.91 -16.40
CA LEU A 37 9.60 6.18 -15.54
C LEU A 37 8.95 7.08 -14.48
N THR A 38 9.74 7.97 -13.89
CA THR A 38 9.24 8.96 -12.92
C THR A 38 8.25 9.92 -13.60
N LEU A 39 8.58 10.38 -14.81
CA LEU A 39 7.71 11.23 -15.62
C LEU A 39 6.39 10.51 -15.93
N ALA A 40 6.45 9.27 -16.41
CA ALA A 40 5.29 8.45 -16.72
C ALA A 40 4.38 8.24 -15.49
N LYS A 41 4.96 7.92 -14.32
CA LYS A 41 4.22 7.82 -13.05
C LYS A 41 3.44 9.11 -12.76
N ASN A 42 4.14 10.25 -12.81
CA ASN A 42 3.54 11.55 -12.48
C ASN A 42 2.43 11.92 -13.48
N GLN A 43 2.65 11.68 -14.77
CA GLN A 43 1.67 11.93 -15.82
C GLN A 43 0.40 11.09 -15.65
N VAL A 44 0.55 9.78 -15.39
CA VAL A 44 -0.60 8.89 -15.20
C VAL A 44 -1.39 9.29 -13.95
N SER A 45 -0.70 9.58 -12.84
CA SER A 45 -1.35 10.00 -11.58
C SER A 45 -2.11 11.30 -11.75
N GLN A 46 -1.45 12.31 -12.34
CA GLN A 46 -2.06 13.60 -12.63
C GLN A 46 -3.26 13.49 -13.57
N GLY A 47 -3.15 12.69 -14.63
CA GLY A 47 -4.22 12.48 -15.60
C GLY A 47 -5.44 11.79 -15.00
N LEU A 48 -5.23 10.81 -14.11
CA LEU A 48 -6.31 10.13 -13.40
C LEU A 48 -7.00 11.04 -12.37
N ASP A 49 -6.24 11.82 -11.60
CA ASP A 49 -6.80 12.80 -10.65
C ASP A 49 -7.58 13.89 -11.40
N ARG A 50 -7.04 14.35 -12.54
CA ARG A 50 -7.71 15.31 -13.41
C ARG A 50 -9.01 14.74 -13.98
N ALA A 51 -9.01 13.51 -14.48
CA ALA A 51 -10.22 12.83 -14.95
C ALA A 51 -11.30 12.78 -13.88
N ARG A 52 -10.91 12.42 -12.66
CA ARG A 52 -11.82 12.37 -11.51
C ARG A 52 -12.43 13.73 -11.18
N LEU A 53 -11.61 14.78 -11.12
CA LEU A 53 -12.09 16.15 -10.85
C LEU A 53 -13.01 16.67 -11.95
N LEU A 54 -12.72 16.37 -13.21
CA LEU A 54 -13.57 16.75 -14.34
C LEU A 54 -14.90 16.01 -14.33
N ALA A 55 -14.91 14.72 -13.96
CA ALA A 55 -16.16 13.97 -13.78
C ALA A 55 -17.03 14.58 -12.67
N GLN A 56 -16.42 14.98 -11.55
CA GLN A 56 -17.14 15.59 -10.42
C GLN A 56 -17.65 17.02 -10.69
N SER A 57 -16.95 17.79 -11.53
CA SER A 57 -17.31 19.17 -11.86
C SER A 57 -18.14 19.32 -13.15
N GLY A 58 -18.25 18.25 -13.94
CA GLY A 58 -18.93 18.24 -15.24
C GLY A 58 -20.44 18.48 -15.15
N ARG A 59 -20.99 19.25 -16.12
CA ARG A 59 -22.44 19.37 -16.30
C ARG A 59 -23.01 18.05 -16.86
N ASN A 60 -24.22 17.68 -16.44
CA ASN A 60 -24.99 16.53 -16.96
C ASN A 60 -24.41 15.13 -16.66
N ALA A 61 -23.68 14.96 -15.56
CA ALA A 61 -23.09 13.68 -15.18
C ALA A 61 -22.14 13.08 -16.23
N ALA A 62 -21.42 13.95 -16.94
CA ALA A 62 -20.41 13.56 -17.91
C ALA A 62 -19.34 12.68 -17.25
N GLN A 63 -19.11 11.50 -17.83
CA GLN A 63 -18.00 10.62 -17.46
C GLN A 63 -16.70 11.17 -18.04
N TRP A 64 -15.60 10.94 -17.34
CA TRP A 64 -14.27 11.30 -17.85
C TRP A 64 -13.33 10.11 -17.71
N SER A 65 -12.51 9.90 -18.72
CA SER A 65 -11.62 8.75 -18.81
C SER A 65 -10.18 9.16 -19.00
N PHE A 66 -9.28 8.36 -18.44
CA PHE A 66 -7.85 8.43 -18.74
C PHE A 66 -7.39 7.13 -19.37
N TYR A 67 -6.86 7.20 -20.59
CA TYR A 67 -6.27 6.09 -21.32
C TYR A 67 -4.75 6.10 -21.14
N VAL A 68 -4.26 5.13 -20.38
CA VAL A 68 -2.88 5.08 -19.86
C VAL A 68 -1.82 4.89 -20.96
N PRO A 69 -1.98 3.97 -21.95
CA PRO A 69 -0.90 3.70 -22.91
C PRO A 69 -0.43 4.92 -23.71
N GLU A 70 -1.35 5.85 -24.02
CA GLU A 70 -1.05 7.08 -24.77
C GLU A 70 -1.12 8.33 -23.90
N GLY A 71 -1.48 8.19 -22.61
CA GLY A 71 -1.61 9.29 -21.66
C GLY A 71 -2.69 10.30 -22.06
N VAL A 72 -3.85 9.83 -22.49
CA VAL A 72 -4.91 10.71 -23.01
C VAL A 72 -6.08 10.80 -22.03
N LEU A 73 -6.43 12.02 -21.65
CA LEU A 73 -7.62 12.37 -20.88
C LEU A 73 -8.73 12.83 -21.84
N PHE A 74 -9.94 12.31 -21.68
CA PHE A 74 -11.06 12.65 -22.57
C PHE A 74 -12.42 12.49 -21.89
N GLU A 75 -13.43 13.18 -22.41
CA GLU A 75 -14.83 13.04 -22.00
C GLU A 75 -15.45 11.75 -22.59
N GLY A 76 -16.22 11.02 -21.77
CA GLY A 76 -16.85 9.75 -22.13
C GLY A 76 -16.01 8.53 -21.75
N SER A 77 -16.41 7.36 -22.24
CA SER A 77 -15.80 6.05 -21.91
C SER A 77 -15.19 5.32 -23.11
N ASP A 78 -15.43 5.80 -24.34
CA ASP A 78 -14.92 5.18 -25.56
C ASP A 78 -13.70 5.95 -26.09
N TYR A 79 -12.51 5.40 -25.86
CA TYR A 79 -11.25 5.98 -26.33
C TYR A 79 -11.18 6.12 -27.86
N THR A 80 -11.82 5.22 -28.60
CA THR A 80 -11.75 5.18 -30.06
C THR A 80 -12.56 6.30 -30.68
N ASN A 81 -13.72 6.60 -30.10
CA ASN A 81 -14.66 7.63 -30.58
C ASN A 81 -14.62 8.93 -29.76
N LYS A 82 -13.52 9.20 -29.04
CA LYS A 82 -13.36 10.43 -28.25
C LYS A 82 -13.33 11.68 -29.14
N ASP A 83 -13.83 12.79 -28.61
CA ASP A 83 -13.66 14.10 -29.24
C ASP A 83 -12.22 14.62 -29.01
N SER A 84 -11.43 14.66 -30.07
CA SER A 84 -10.05 15.16 -30.03
C SER A 84 -9.94 16.64 -29.63
N ALA A 85 -10.98 17.45 -29.83
CA ALA A 85 -10.97 18.86 -29.46
C ALA A 85 -11.14 19.08 -27.94
N MET A 86 -11.71 18.10 -27.24
CA MET A 86 -11.95 18.11 -25.79
C MET A 86 -11.02 17.15 -25.02
N SER A 87 -9.97 16.65 -25.68
CA SER A 87 -8.99 15.74 -25.07
C SER A 87 -7.74 16.49 -24.61
N GLU A 88 -7.18 16.12 -23.45
CA GLU A 88 -5.87 16.58 -22.97
C GLU A 88 -4.84 15.45 -23.10
N VAL A 89 -3.59 15.76 -23.47
CA VAL A 89 -2.53 14.76 -23.69
C VAL A 89 -1.39 14.95 -22.71
N TYR A 90 -1.08 13.90 -21.97
CA TYR A 90 0.06 13.74 -21.05
C TYR A 90 1.05 12.76 -21.70
N ALA A 91 1.93 13.28 -22.54
CA ALA A 91 2.76 12.47 -23.44
C ALA A 91 3.61 11.41 -22.71
N MET A 92 3.26 10.13 -22.90
CA MET A 92 3.98 9.00 -22.30
C MET A 92 5.32 8.74 -23.01
N PRO A 93 6.44 8.56 -22.27
CA PRO A 93 7.71 8.21 -22.88
C PRO A 93 7.67 6.85 -23.58
N SER A 94 8.22 6.76 -24.80
CA SER A 94 8.23 5.53 -25.60
C SER A 94 9.07 4.38 -25.01
N THR A 95 9.92 4.70 -24.03
CA THR A 95 10.75 3.79 -23.23
C THR A 95 9.96 3.04 -22.15
N ILE A 96 8.70 3.44 -21.91
CA ILE A 96 7.81 2.85 -20.91
C ILE A 96 6.74 1.98 -21.59
N LYS A 97 6.57 0.76 -21.10
CA LYS A 97 5.47 -0.15 -21.46
C LYS A 97 4.46 -0.18 -20.33
N THR A 98 3.18 -0.19 -20.69
CA THR A 98 2.07 -0.23 -19.74
C THR A 98 1.40 -1.62 -19.78
N SER A 99 0.94 -2.11 -18.63
CA SER A 99 0.16 -3.35 -18.50
C SER A 99 -0.78 -3.27 -17.30
N GLY A 100 -1.64 -4.27 -17.09
CA GLY A 100 -2.72 -4.20 -16.11
C GLY A 100 -3.89 -3.39 -16.65
N LEU A 101 -4.41 -2.45 -15.85
CA LEU A 101 -5.44 -1.52 -16.30
C LEU A 101 -4.89 -0.54 -17.35
N THR A 102 -5.61 -0.41 -18.47
CA THR A 102 -5.23 0.49 -19.58
C THR A 102 -6.13 1.72 -19.68
N GLN A 103 -7.31 1.68 -19.07
CA GLN A 103 -8.24 2.81 -19.02
C GLN A 103 -8.96 2.82 -17.67
N VAL A 104 -9.18 4.02 -17.14
CA VAL A 104 -10.05 4.24 -15.99
C VAL A 104 -11.06 5.31 -16.36
N THR A 105 -12.35 5.01 -16.16
CA THR A 105 -13.46 5.94 -16.39
C THR A 105 -14.09 6.30 -15.06
N TYR A 106 -14.21 7.59 -14.77
CA TYR A 106 -14.85 8.10 -13.56
C TYR A 106 -16.28 8.55 -13.84
N ASP A 107 -17.19 8.19 -12.92
CA ASP A 107 -18.55 8.72 -12.90
C ASP A 107 -18.61 10.12 -12.26
N TRP A 108 -19.78 10.75 -12.28
CA TRP A 108 -20.00 12.08 -11.72
C TRP A 108 -19.75 12.20 -10.21
N ARG A 109 -19.64 11.08 -9.49
CA ARG A 109 -19.28 11.04 -8.06
C ARG A 109 -17.76 10.91 -7.88
N GLY A 110 -17.02 10.81 -8.96
CA GLY A 110 -15.58 10.57 -8.98
C GLY A 110 -15.23 9.13 -8.61
N ARG A 111 -16.15 8.18 -8.80
CA ARG A 111 -15.90 6.75 -8.61
C ARG A 111 -15.42 6.13 -9.94
N PRO A 112 -14.32 5.36 -9.93
CA PRO A 112 -13.85 4.66 -11.11
C PRO A 112 -14.78 3.48 -11.44
N ASN A 113 -14.93 3.18 -12.72
CA ASN A 113 -15.69 2.03 -13.20
C ASN A 113 -14.98 0.69 -12.93
N VAL A 114 -13.65 0.73 -12.74
CA VAL A 114 -12.79 -0.42 -12.43
C VAL A 114 -11.79 -0.04 -11.35
N THR A 115 -11.56 -0.97 -10.43
CA THR A 115 -10.44 -0.92 -9.47
C THR A 115 -9.38 -1.93 -9.91
N GLY A 116 -8.13 -1.69 -9.54
CA GLY A 116 -7.02 -2.55 -9.95
C GLY A 116 -5.74 -1.76 -10.13
N THR A 117 -4.77 -2.37 -10.82
CA THR A 117 -3.40 -1.85 -10.92
C THR A 117 -3.02 -1.46 -12.34
N ILE A 118 -2.43 -0.29 -12.49
CA ILE A 118 -1.69 0.10 -13.69
C ILE A 118 -0.21 -0.19 -13.42
N VAL A 119 0.43 -0.91 -14.34
CA VAL A 119 1.83 -1.31 -14.24
C VAL A 119 2.64 -0.57 -15.29
N LEU A 120 3.57 0.28 -14.87
CA LEU A 120 4.53 0.95 -15.75
C LEU A 120 5.87 0.22 -15.69
N ARG A 121 6.36 -0.23 -16.84
CA ARG A 121 7.61 -0.98 -16.99
C ARG A 121 8.58 -0.24 -17.89
N ALA A 122 9.75 0.11 -17.37
CA ALA A 122 10.82 0.70 -18.17
C ALA A 122 11.61 -0.39 -18.93
N LEU A 123 11.96 -0.13 -20.19
CA LEU A 123 12.80 -1.04 -20.98
C LEU A 123 14.29 -0.67 -20.83
N SER A 124 14.94 -1.11 -19.77
CA SER A 124 16.41 -1.23 -19.77
C SER A 124 16.77 -2.54 -20.45
N GLY A 125 17.71 -2.53 -21.40
CA GLY A 125 18.13 -3.73 -22.15
C GLY A 125 18.82 -4.82 -21.33
N GLU A 126 18.68 -4.80 -20.01
CA GLU A 126 19.26 -5.70 -19.02
C GLU A 126 18.19 -5.86 -17.92
N GLU A 127 17.96 -7.09 -17.44
CA GLU A 127 16.77 -7.62 -16.74
C GLU A 127 16.33 -6.91 -15.43
N ASP A 128 16.79 -5.70 -15.14
CA ASP A 128 16.29 -4.86 -14.04
C ASP A 128 14.98 -4.19 -14.44
N THR A 129 13.87 -4.89 -14.25
CA THR A 129 12.55 -4.31 -14.50
C THR A 129 12.14 -3.42 -13.34
N ILE A 130 12.16 -2.10 -13.53
CA ILE A 130 11.54 -1.17 -12.57
C ILE A 130 10.03 -1.12 -12.85
N VAL A 131 9.21 -1.46 -11.83
CA VAL A 131 7.75 -1.55 -11.94
C VAL A 131 7.09 -0.55 -11.00
N VAL A 132 6.38 0.44 -11.55
CA VAL A 132 5.50 1.30 -10.74
C VAL A 132 4.08 0.78 -10.81
N THR A 133 3.46 0.59 -9.64
CA THR A 133 2.07 0.17 -9.53
C THR A 133 1.19 1.34 -9.11
N ILE A 134 0.14 1.61 -9.87
CA ILE A 134 -0.85 2.64 -9.51
C ILE A 134 -2.16 1.92 -9.21
N ALA A 135 -2.55 1.92 -7.94
CA ALA A 135 -3.79 1.36 -7.47
C ALA A 135 -4.92 2.38 -7.66
N ILE A 136 -5.98 1.95 -8.32
CA ILE A 136 -7.19 2.73 -8.55
C ILE A 136 -8.22 2.30 -7.51
N ASN A 137 -8.51 3.20 -6.56
CA ASN A 137 -9.52 3.01 -5.53
C ASN A 137 -10.67 4.03 -5.71
N PRO A 138 -11.87 3.79 -5.13
CA PRO A 138 -13.02 4.68 -5.28
C PRO A 138 -12.81 6.12 -4.83
N THR A 139 -11.78 6.36 -4.01
CA THR A 139 -11.53 7.62 -3.31
C THR A 139 -10.15 8.21 -3.57
N MET A 140 -9.23 7.51 -4.25
CA MET A 140 -7.90 8.04 -4.61
C MET A 140 -7.20 7.23 -5.70
N VAL A 141 -6.29 7.90 -6.42
CA VAL A 141 -5.25 7.27 -7.23
C VAL A 141 -4.04 7.10 -6.30
N ALA A 142 -3.83 5.89 -5.79
CA ALA A 142 -2.70 5.61 -4.92
C ALA A 142 -1.54 5.10 -5.76
N THR A 143 -0.46 5.88 -5.87
CA THR A 143 0.79 5.35 -6.42
C THR A 143 1.55 4.62 -5.33
N THR A 144 1.68 3.31 -5.43
CA THR A 144 2.71 2.58 -4.71
C THR A 144 3.94 2.54 -5.62
N PRO A 145 5.07 3.16 -5.25
CA PRO A 145 6.33 2.80 -5.88
C PRO A 145 6.55 1.30 -5.63
N GLY A 146 6.44 0.48 -6.67
CA GLY A 146 7.29 -0.70 -6.76
C GLY A 146 8.64 -0.20 -7.31
N ASP A 147 9.79 -0.75 -6.97
CA ASP A 147 10.12 -1.80 -6.03
C ASP A 147 11.18 -1.22 -5.09
N SER A 148 11.33 -1.80 -3.90
CA SER A 148 12.45 -1.49 -3.03
C SER A 148 13.78 -1.66 -3.79
N LEU A 149 14.60 -0.61 -3.80
CA LEU A 149 15.99 -0.68 -4.23
C LEU A 149 16.79 -1.40 -3.15
N THR A 150 17.33 -2.57 -3.49
CA THR A 150 18.31 -3.27 -2.64
C THR A 150 19.61 -2.48 -2.64
N ILE A 151 20.10 -2.12 -1.45
CA ILE A 151 21.39 -1.44 -1.29
C ILE A 151 22.22 -2.11 -0.20
N CYS A 152 23.53 -1.90 -0.26
CA CYS A 152 24.47 -2.18 0.81
C CYS A 152 24.67 -0.89 1.59
N HIS A 153 24.09 -0.86 2.78
CA HIS A 153 24.11 0.27 3.69
C HIS A 153 25.33 0.21 4.63
N GLN A 154 26.06 1.32 4.75
CA GLN A 154 27.17 1.47 5.68
C GLN A 154 26.65 1.91 7.05
N ILE A 155 26.84 1.06 8.07
CA ILE A 155 26.37 1.36 9.42
C ILE A 155 27.30 2.39 10.08
N PRO A 156 26.77 3.50 10.65
CA PRO A 156 27.56 4.43 11.45
C PRO A 156 28.20 3.72 12.65
N GLY A 157 29.54 3.67 12.70
CA GLY A 157 30.29 2.91 13.71
C GLY A 157 30.99 1.67 13.16
N GLY A 158 30.79 1.35 11.88
CA GLY A 158 31.49 0.30 11.14
C GLY A 158 30.61 -0.93 10.89
N GLY A 159 30.70 -1.47 9.68
CA GLY A 159 29.90 -2.61 9.23
C GLY A 159 29.07 -2.29 7.98
N GLN A 160 28.52 -3.34 7.38
CA GLN A 160 27.72 -3.27 6.16
C GLN A 160 26.50 -4.17 6.32
N GLU A 161 25.32 -3.66 5.95
CA GLU A 161 24.08 -4.44 5.94
C GLU A 161 23.32 -4.27 4.63
N THR A 162 22.66 -5.33 4.17
CA THR A 162 21.82 -5.27 2.97
C THR A 162 20.41 -4.87 3.38
N ILE A 163 19.94 -3.73 2.87
CA ILE A 163 18.61 -3.19 3.17
C ILE A 163 17.84 -2.88 1.90
N LEU A 164 16.53 -2.71 2.06
CA LEU A 164 15.59 -2.33 1.01
C LEU A 164 15.14 -0.90 1.27
N ILE A 165 15.35 -0.01 0.30
CA ILE A 165 14.94 1.39 0.39
C ILE A 165 14.03 1.77 -0.76
N THR A 166 13.35 2.91 -0.69
CA THR A 166 12.64 3.45 -1.85
C THR A 166 13.62 4.17 -2.80
N ASP A 167 13.28 4.27 -4.09
CA ASP A 167 14.07 5.07 -5.05
C ASP A 167 14.24 6.53 -4.59
N ALA A 168 13.27 7.07 -3.83
CA ALA A 168 13.33 8.42 -3.28
C ALA A 168 14.38 8.57 -2.18
N ALA A 169 14.71 7.49 -1.46
CA ALA A 169 15.74 7.49 -0.43
C ALA A 169 17.15 7.27 -1.01
N TRP A 170 17.27 6.77 -2.25
CA TRP A 170 18.57 6.45 -2.84
C TRP A 170 19.56 7.63 -2.90
N PRO A 171 19.18 8.86 -3.29
CA PRO A 171 20.13 9.97 -3.32
C PRO A 171 20.79 10.25 -1.97
N ASP A 172 20.02 10.13 -0.87
CA ASP A 172 20.53 10.35 0.49
C ASP A 172 21.46 9.21 0.90
N HIS A 173 21.05 7.95 0.70
CA HIS A 173 21.88 6.78 0.99
C HIS A 173 23.19 6.75 0.18
N GLN A 174 23.12 7.10 -1.11
CA GLN A 174 24.30 7.22 -1.97
C GLN A 174 25.28 8.28 -1.45
N SER A 175 24.78 9.40 -0.91
CA SER A 175 25.63 10.47 -0.35
C SER A 175 26.38 10.04 0.92
N HIS A 176 25.91 9.00 1.60
CA HIS A 176 26.49 8.43 2.81
C HIS A 176 27.39 7.20 2.57
N GLY A 177 27.65 6.85 1.30
CA GLY A 177 28.59 5.79 0.93
C GLY A 177 27.97 4.41 0.70
N ASP A 178 26.63 4.35 0.59
CA ASP A 178 25.92 3.13 0.28
C ASP A 178 26.05 2.78 -1.22
N THR A 179 26.04 1.49 -1.53
CA THR A 179 26.13 1.01 -2.92
C THR A 179 24.85 0.27 -3.31
N GLN A 180 24.43 0.37 -4.56
CA GLN A 180 23.31 -0.46 -5.04
C GLN A 180 23.71 -1.94 -5.05
N GLY A 181 22.79 -2.82 -4.67
CA GLY A 181 23.01 -4.26 -4.52
C GLY A 181 23.43 -4.70 -3.12
N PRO A 182 23.47 -6.02 -2.85
CA PRO A 182 23.81 -6.58 -1.53
C PRO A 182 25.29 -6.39 -1.16
N CYS A 183 25.61 -6.47 0.13
CA CYS A 183 26.97 -6.30 0.64
C CYS A 183 27.91 -7.47 0.32
N ALA A 184 29.14 -7.17 -0.10
CA ALA A 184 30.15 -8.17 -0.44
C ALA A 184 30.97 -8.59 0.80
N GLY A 185 30.49 -9.55 1.60
CA GLY A 185 31.29 -10.02 2.74
C GLY A 185 30.73 -11.06 3.72
N GLY A 186 29.54 -11.62 3.52
CA GLY A 186 28.98 -12.64 4.43
C GLY A 186 29.02 -14.05 3.87
N SER A 187 30.03 -14.85 4.21
CA SER A 187 29.95 -16.32 4.09
C SER A 187 30.56 -16.96 5.33
N SER A 188 29.73 -17.65 6.12
CA SER A 188 30.19 -18.62 7.10
C SER A 188 30.84 -19.80 6.34
N GLY A 189 32.05 -20.17 6.79
CA GLY A 189 33.04 -20.89 5.98
C GLY A 189 32.80 -22.38 5.71
N GLY A 190 33.48 -22.85 4.65
CA GLY A 190 33.55 -24.27 4.28
C GLY A 190 34.19 -24.54 2.90
N SER A 191 35.52 -24.44 2.84
CA SER A 191 36.50 -25.15 1.97
C SER A 191 36.15 -25.63 0.54
N HIS A 192 36.93 -25.11 -0.43
CA HIS A 192 37.35 -25.64 -1.74
C HIS A 192 36.81 -26.99 -2.28
N ASN A 193 36.22 -26.99 -3.48
CA ASN A 193 36.93 -27.35 -4.73
C ASN A 193 36.08 -27.15 -6.00
N SER A 194 36.78 -26.95 -7.10
CA SER A 194 36.31 -26.52 -8.43
C SER A 194 35.46 -27.52 -9.22
N ALA A 195 34.74 -26.94 -10.19
CA ALA A 195 34.30 -27.48 -11.48
C ALA A 195 33.02 -28.33 -11.53
N GLY A 196 32.13 -27.97 -12.45
CA GLY A 196 31.06 -28.86 -12.91
C GLY A 196 29.81 -28.11 -13.37
N SER A 197 29.70 -27.93 -14.68
CA SER A 197 28.49 -27.50 -15.39
C SER A 197 27.29 -28.41 -15.12
N SER A 198 26.11 -27.86 -15.38
CA SER A 198 24.84 -28.51 -15.78
C SER A 198 23.77 -28.78 -14.71
N SER A 199 22.61 -28.16 -14.99
CA SER A 199 21.24 -28.62 -14.74
C SER A 199 20.85 -29.02 -13.33
N SER A 200 19.99 -28.23 -12.70
CA SER A 200 18.62 -28.66 -12.31
C SER A 200 17.90 -27.60 -11.48
N SER A 201 16.64 -27.36 -11.85
CA SER A 201 15.53 -26.81 -11.05
C SER A 201 15.83 -25.57 -10.19
N ILE A 202 15.42 -24.40 -10.69
CA ILE A 202 15.16 -23.22 -9.86
C ILE A 202 14.16 -23.66 -8.77
N PRO A 203 14.51 -23.57 -7.48
CA PRO A 203 13.49 -23.59 -6.44
C PRO A 203 12.72 -22.29 -6.58
N THR A 204 11.39 -22.39 -6.71
CA THR A 204 10.48 -21.26 -6.54
C THR A 204 10.93 -20.44 -5.33
N PRO A 205 11.15 -19.11 -5.45
CA PRO A 205 11.43 -18.30 -4.28
C PRO A 205 10.29 -18.51 -3.28
N PRO A 206 10.58 -18.67 -1.98
CA PRO A 206 9.53 -18.75 -1.00
C PRO A 206 8.74 -17.45 -1.07
N VAL A 207 7.46 -17.56 -1.46
CA VAL A 207 6.41 -16.65 -1.01
C VAL A 207 6.68 -16.41 0.47
N PRO A 208 6.60 -15.19 1.03
CA PRO A 208 6.50 -15.08 2.47
C PRO A 208 5.03 -15.29 2.84
N PRO A 209 4.58 -16.48 3.28
CA PRO A 209 3.80 -16.52 4.48
C PRO A 209 4.80 -16.48 5.63
N SER A 210 4.70 -15.57 6.59
CA SER A 210 3.47 -15.40 7.35
C SER A 210 3.74 -14.54 8.58
N LEU A 211 2.66 -13.99 9.08
CA LEU A 211 2.41 -13.87 10.51
C LEU A 211 1.80 -15.16 11.03
N CYS A 212 2.41 -15.72 12.08
CA CYS A 212 2.11 -17.03 12.68
C CYS A 212 1.72 -18.14 11.68
N PRO A 213 2.67 -18.71 10.91
CA PRO A 213 2.38 -19.73 9.90
C PRO A 213 1.75 -21.00 10.49
N SER A 214 1.91 -21.22 11.79
CA SER A 214 1.27 -22.30 12.54
C SER A 214 -0.22 -22.09 12.83
N ARG A 215 -0.76 -20.89 12.55
CA ARG A 215 -2.17 -20.55 12.79
C ARG A 215 -2.82 -19.83 11.62
N PHE A 216 -2.17 -18.83 11.04
CA PHE A 216 -2.73 -18.06 9.93
C PHE A 216 -1.67 -17.54 8.95
N MET A 217 -2.14 -16.96 7.88
CA MET A 217 -1.37 -16.17 6.91
C MET A 217 -2.19 -14.94 6.53
N ILE A 218 -1.52 -13.85 6.15
CA ILE A 218 -2.18 -12.70 5.53
C ILE A 218 -1.76 -12.66 4.07
N GLY A 219 -2.73 -12.82 3.17
CA GLY A 219 -2.54 -12.81 1.74
C GLY A 219 -2.75 -11.44 1.10
N SER A 220 -2.85 -11.41 -0.23
CA SER A 220 -3.18 -10.21 -0.99
C SER A 220 -4.50 -9.60 -0.52
N GLY A 221 -4.54 -8.28 -0.38
CA GLY A 221 -5.75 -7.56 0.03
C GLY A 221 -6.16 -7.79 1.47
N ASN A 222 -5.18 -8.01 2.37
CA ASN A 222 -5.40 -8.20 3.81
C ASN A 222 -6.34 -9.37 4.14
N LEU A 223 -6.42 -10.39 3.28
CA LEU A 223 -7.23 -11.57 3.54
C LEU A 223 -6.48 -12.49 4.51
N ILE A 224 -7.08 -12.76 5.66
CA ILE A 224 -6.51 -13.67 6.66
C ILE A 224 -6.96 -15.08 6.30
N THR A 225 -6.03 -16.03 6.14
CA THR A 225 -6.35 -17.44 5.88
C THR A 225 -5.80 -18.31 7.00
N LEU A 226 -6.65 -19.13 7.63
CA LEU A 226 -6.23 -20.05 8.69
C LEU A 226 -5.39 -21.18 8.08
N THR A 227 -4.25 -21.47 8.70
CA THR A 227 -3.35 -22.59 8.31
C THR A 227 -3.49 -23.80 9.22
N ALA A 228 -4.21 -23.66 10.33
CA ALA A 228 -4.57 -24.73 11.24
C ALA A 228 -5.86 -24.35 11.99
N ASP A 229 -6.62 -25.35 12.42
CA ASP A 229 -7.77 -25.17 13.30
C ASP A 229 -7.32 -24.39 14.55
N SER A 230 -8.02 -23.31 14.84
CA SER A 230 -7.58 -22.32 15.83
C SER A 230 -8.74 -21.90 16.73
N SER A 231 -8.44 -21.69 18.01
CA SER A 231 -9.35 -21.00 18.91
C SER A 231 -9.00 -19.51 18.89
N VAL A 232 -9.81 -18.73 18.18
CA VAL A 232 -9.53 -17.31 17.93
C VAL A 232 -10.30 -16.46 18.94
N ALA A 233 -9.57 -15.79 19.82
CA ALA A 233 -10.13 -14.79 20.71
C ALA A 233 -10.08 -13.42 20.02
N PHE A 234 -11.25 -12.85 19.80
CA PHE A 234 -11.46 -11.47 19.41
C PHE A 234 -11.57 -10.67 20.70
N ILE A 235 -10.84 -9.57 20.84
CA ILE A 235 -10.82 -8.74 22.04
C ILE A 235 -10.97 -7.30 21.55
N ASN A 236 -12.15 -6.71 21.70
CA ASN A 236 -12.27 -5.27 21.49
C ASN A 236 -11.58 -4.57 22.65
N MET A 237 -10.76 -3.57 22.38
CA MET A 237 -9.98 -2.80 23.36
C MET A 237 -10.53 -1.38 23.52
N ALA A 238 -11.13 -0.84 22.46
CA ALA A 238 -11.72 0.50 22.42
C ALA A 238 -12.72 0.62 21.26
N ALA A 239 -13.68 1.53 21.44
CA ALA A 239 -14.57 2.04 20.40
C ALA A 239 -14.91 3.53 20.70
N PHE A 240 -14.02 4.44 20.33
CA PHE A 240 -14.01 5.83 20.81
C PHE A 240 -14.66 6.87 19.91
N ILE A 241 -15.41 6.44 18.89
CA ILE A 241 -16.03 7.33 17.93
C ILE A 241 -17.19 8.17 18.52
N THR A 242 -17.26 9.44 18.12
CA THR A 242 -18.38 10.34 18.41
C THR A 242 -18.89 11.01 17.15
N PHE A 243 -20.16 11.44 17.14
CA PHE A 243 -20.70 12.23 16.04
C PHE A 243 -20.18 13.67 16.08
N GLY A 244 -18.98 13.87 15.54
CA GLY A 244 -18.25 15.14 15.62
C GLY A 244 -17.67 15.40 17.01
N GLU A 245 -16.95 16.52 17.13
CA GLU A 245 -16.23 16.88 18.36
C GLU A 245 -17.20 17.16 19.52
N GLY A 246 -17.04 16.47 20.65
CA GLY A 246 -17.95 16.56 21.81
C GLY A 246 -19.38 16.04 21.55
N GLY A 247 -19.60 15.36 20.43
CA GLY A 247 -20.87 14.77 20.05
C GLY A 247 -21.23 13.51 20.84
N PRO A 248 -22.44 12.97 20.64
CA PRO A 248 -22.84 11.69 21.22
C PRO A 248 -21.95 10.55 20.67
N PRO A 249 -21.65 9.51 21.49
CA PRO A 249 -20.97 8.31 21.02
C PRO A 249 -21.72 7.65 19.86
N ILE A 250 -20.98 7.13 18.89
CA ILE A 250 -21.54 6.36 17.79
C ILE A 250 -21.44 4.86 18.16
N PRO A 251 -22.57 4.13 18.25
CA PRO A 251 -22.58 2.68 18.40
C PRO A 251 -21.71 1.97 17.34
N ILE A 252 -20.78 1.13 17.81
CA ILE A 252 -19.95 0.27 16.97
C ILE A 252 -20.45 -1.17 16.98
N HIS A 253 -20.47 -1.78 15.80
CA HIS A 253 -20.85 -3.16 15.57
C HIS A 253 -19.74 -3.87 14.79
N VAL A 254 -19.33 -5.03 15.27
CA VAL A 254 -18.25 -5.81 14.65
C VAL A 254 -18.77 -7.19 14.25
N CYS A 255 -18.49 -7.57 13.02
CA CYS A 255 -18.82 -8.87 12.44
C CYS A 255 -17.58 -9.55 11.87
N HIS A 256 -17.64 -10.86 11.72
CA HIS A 256 -16.63 -11.66 11.04
C HIS A 256 -17.26 -12.47 9.91
N SER A 257 -16.46 -12.76 8.90
CA SER A 257 -16.72 -13.76 7.86
C SER A 257 -15.64 -14.83 7.94
N THR A 258 -15.95 -16.06 7.53
CA THR A 258 -14.97 -17.16 7.33
C THR A 258 -14.87 -17.58 5.86
N ASP A 259 -15.57 -16.88 4.97
CA ASP A 259 -15.68 -17.15 3.54
C ASP A 259 -15.34 -15.90 2.71
N ALA A 260 -14.24 -15.23 3.08
CA ALA A 260 -13.67 -14.09 2.38
C ALA A 260 -14.61 -12.87 2.22
N GLY A 261 -15.62 -12.76 3.08
CA GLY A 261 -16.57 -11.66 3.11
C GLY A 261 -17.88 -11.93 2.38
N ASP A 262 -18.15 -13.17 1.94
CA ASP A 262 -19.43 -13.52 1.29
C ASP A 262 -20.59 -13.52 2.30
N HIS A 263 -20.38 -14.09 3.50
CA HIS A 263 -21.35 -14.10 4.58
C HIS A 263 -20.74 -13.61 5.89
N PHE A 264 -21.50 -12.83 6.67
CA PHE A 264 -21.03 -12.30 7.94
C PHE A 264 -21.88 -12.76 9.12
N SER A 265 -21.20 -13.09 10.21
CA SER A 265 -21.77 -13.42 11.51
C SER A 265 -21.32 -12.41 12.56
N HIS A 266 -22.17 -12.14 13.56
CA HIS A 266 -21.86 -11.17 14.60
C HIS A 266 -20.63 -11.61 15.39
N LEU A 267 -19.74 -10.67 15.75
CA LEU A 267 -18.81 -10.81 16.87
C LEU A 267 -19.38 -10.09 18.09
N TYR A 268 -19.63 -8.79 17.95
CA TYR A 268 -20.17 -7.95 19.02
C TYR A 268 -21.44 -7.23 18.57
N GLY A 269 -22.40 -7.16 19.49
CA GLY A 269 -23.49 -6.19 19.38
C GLY A 269 -24.92 -6.70 19.23
N GLY A 270 -25.32 -7.73 19.98
CA GLY A 270 -26.73 -8.16 20.08
C GLY A 270 -27.31 -8.80 18.79
N PRO A 271 -28.64 -8.99 18.70
CA PRO A 271 -29.31 -9.75 17.62
C PRO A 271 -29.48 -8.94 16.32
N GLY A 272 -28.53 -8.07 15.99
CA GLY A 272 -28.57 -7.23 14.77
C GLY A 272 -28.40 -8.05 13.48
N SER A 273 -28.15 -7.37 12.35
CA SER A 273 -27.76 -8.02 11.09
C SER A 273 -26.38 -7.52 10.70
N CYS A 274 -25.52 -8.44 10.27
CA CYS A 274 -24.19 -8.17 9.73
C CYS A 274 -24.20 -7.82 8.24
N ASP A 275 -25.37 -7.55 7.65
CA ASP A 275 -25.54 -7.52 6.20
C ASP A 275 -25.67 -6.09 5.64
N GLY A 276 -24.78 -5.80 4.67
CA GLY A 276 -24.80 -4.61 3.82
C GLY A 276 -24.64 -3.25 4.52
N ASN A 277 -25.02 -2.17 3.82
CA ASN A 277 -25.26 -0.83 4.37
C ASN A 277 -26.62 -0.79 5.13
N GLY A 278 -27.04 -1.95 5.63
CA GLY A 278 -28.30 -2.16 6.31
C GLY A 278 -28.17 -1.76 7.78
N VAL A 279 -29.31 -1.48 8.40
CA VAL A 279 -29.34 -0.96 9.77
C VAL A 279 -28.84 -2.04 10.75
N ALA A 280 -27.62 -1.89 11.26
CA ALA A 280 -27.16 -2.62 12.44
C ALA A 280 -28.05 -2.23 13.64
N LYS A 281 -29.00 -3.10 14.00
CA LYS A 281 -29.90 -2.91 15.14
C LYS A 281 -29.49 -3.84 16.28
N GLY A 282 -28.72 -3.36 17.24
CA GLY A 282 -28.31 -4.16 18.39
C GLY A 282 -27.57 -3.35 19.45
N ASN A 283 -27.07 -4.01 20.49
CA ASN A 283 -26.21 -3.34 21.48
C ASN A 283 -24.87 -2.99 20.82
N ALA A 284 -24.23 -1.90 21.19
CA ALA A 284 -22.90 -1.58 20.68
C ALA A 284 -21.83 -2.42 21.41
N VAL A 285 -20.63 -2.46 20.86
CA VAL A 285 -19.41 -2.74 21.62
C VAL A 285 -19.29 -1.76 22.80
N GLU A 286 -18.75 -2.19 23.93
CA GLU A 286 -18.46 -1.28 25.04
C GLU A 286 -17.35 -0.29 24.66
N PRO A 287 -17.58 1.04 24.74
CA PRO A 287 -16.61 2.05 24.28
C PRO A 287 -15.22 1.94 24.91
N THR A 288 -15.16 1.55 26.19
CA THR A 288 -13.94 1.42 26.99
C THR A 288 -13.83 0.01 27.61
N GLY A 289 -14.23 -1.02 26.87
CA GLY A 289 -14.31 -2.39 27.37
C GLY A 289 -13.23 -3.30 26.77
N THR A 290 -12.93 -4.39 27.49
CA THR A 290 -12.24 -5.56 26.92
C THR A 290 -13.26 -6.65 26.65
N ASP A 291 -14.21 -6.38 25.76
CA ASP A 291 -15.17 -7.38 25.32
C ASP A 291 -14.42 -8.50 24.62
N VAL A 292 -14.57 -9.73 25.11
CA VAL A 292 -13.92 -10.92 24.54
C VAL A 292 -14.95 -11.86 23.98
N ARG A 293 -14.73 -12.29 22.74
CA ARG A 293 -15.45 -13.39 22.13
C ARG A 293 -14.49 -14.38 21.50
N THR A 294 -14.68 -15.65 21.80
CA THR A 294 -13.86 -16.73 21.24
C THR A 294 -14.68 -17.57 20.28
N LEU A 295 -14.13 -17.84 19.10
CA LEU A 295 -14.70 -18.70 18.08
C LEU A 295 -13.71 -19.80 17.71
N HIS A 296 -14.22 -20.97 17.35
CA HIS A 296 -13.43 -21.99 16.69
C HIS A 296 -13.50 -21.73 15.19
N LEU A 297 -12.35 -21.57 14.55
CA LEU A 297 -12.22 -21.41 13.10
C LEU A 297 -11.41 -22.58 12.54
N ASP A 298 -11.86 -23.08 11.40
CA ASP A 298 -11.29 -24.26 10.77
C ASP A 298 -10.11 -23.88 9.87
N THR A 299 -9.23 -24.84 9.62
CA THR A 299 -8.18 -24.70 8.62
C THR A 299 -8.77 -24.29 7.27
N ALA A 300 -8.11 -23.35 6.58
CA ALA A 300 -8.52 -22.73 5.31
C ALA A 300 -9.68 -21.72 5.40
N ASP A 301 -10.28 -21.49 6.57
CA ASP A 301 -11.20 -20.36 6.75
C ASP A 301 -10.53 -19.05 6.33
N GLN A 302 -11.28 -18.22 5.61
CA GLN A 302 -10.84 -16.93 5.10
C GLN A 302 -11.51 -15.81 5.88
N VAL A 303 -10.79 -15.27 6.87
CA VAL A 303 -11.32 -14.33 7.84
C VAL A 303 -11.30 -12.90 7.32
N VAL A 304 -12.46 -12.25 7.39
CA VAL A 304 -12.64 -10.82 7.15
C VAL A 304 -13.39 -10.21 8.32
N ILE A 305 -12.89 -9.09 8.84
CA ILE A 305 -13.57 -8.30 9.88
C ILE A 305 -14.34 -7.17 9.22
N LYS A 306 -15.58 -6.98 9.64
CA LYS A 306 -16.42 -5.84 9.25
C LYS A 306 -16.67 -4.99 10.49
N VAL A 307 -16.40 -3.70 10.37
CA VAL A 307 -16.71 -2.71 11.40
C VAL A 307 -17.74 -1.75 10.84
N ASN A 308 -18.85 -1.56 11.55
CA ASN A 308 -19.89 -0.59 11.23
C ASN A 308 -20.09 0.35 12.42
N GLY A 309 -20.16 1.66 12.13
CA GLY A 309 -20.59 2.66 13.08
C GLY A 309 -21.91 3.27 12.61
N GLN A 310 -22.94 3.26 13.47
CA GLN A 310 -24.24 3.80 13.11
C GLN A 310 -24.84 4.69 14.20
N TYR A 311 -25.22 5.91 13.83
CA TYR A 311 -25.93 6.84 14.71
C TYR A 311 -27.14 7.50 14.02
N LYS A 312 -28.29 7.44 14.70
CA LYS A 312 -29.56 8.00 14.21
C LYS A 312 -30.04 9.13 15.12
N LYS A 313 -30.36 10.27 14.52
CA LYS A 313 -30.96 11.42 15.22
C LYS A 313 -32.44 11.50 14.88
N LYS A 314 -33.33 11.24 15.85
CA LYS A 314 -34.80 11.42 15.75
C LYS A 314 -35.39 11.03 14.37
N SER A 315 -35.14 9.78 13.96
CA SER A 315 -35.62 9.18 12.69
C SER A 315 -34.93 9.63 11.39
N TRP A 316 -33.83 10.39 11.47
CA TRP A 316 -32.90 10.63 10.36
C TRP A 316 -31.54 9.95 10.65
N LEU A 317 -30.97 9.29 9.63
CA LEU A 317 -29.65 8.66 9.74
C LEU A 317 -28.57 9.74 9.67
N ALA A 318 -27.78 9.88 10.73
CA ALA A 318 -26.77 10.93 10.85
C ALA A 318 -25.37 10.41 10.52
N PHE A 319 -25.10 9.13 10.82
CA PHE A 319 -23.84 8.46 10.52
C PHE A 319 -24.11 6.98 10.27
N ASP A 320 -23.51 6.41 9.22
CA ASP A 320 -23.62 4.99 8.86
C ASP A 320 -22.48 4.61 7.92
N GLU A 321 -21.33 4.30 8.51
CA GLU A 321 -20.13 3.97 7.76
C GLU A 321 -19.71 2.53 8.07
N THR A 322 -19.27 1.82 7.03
CA THR A 322 -18.91 0.40 7.12
C THR A 322 -17.65 0.14 6.32
N PHE A 323 -16.67 -0.50 6.94
CA PHE A 323 -15.43 -0.91 6.30
C PHE A 323 -15.10 -2.37 6.59
N LEU A 324 -14.39 -2.99 5.66
CA LEU A 324 -13.92 -4.37 5.76
C LEU A 324 -12.41 -4.39 5.91
N SER A 325 -11.89 -5.32 6.69
CA SER A 325 -10.45 -5.48 6.86
C SER A 325 -9.72 -5.80 5.56
N SER A 326 -10.44 -6.28 4.54
CA SER A 326 -9.96 -6.67 3.21
C SER A 326 -10.31 -5.70 2.08
N ASP A 327 -11.00 -4.59 2.33
CA ASP A 327 -11.46 -3.68 1.27
C ASP A 327 -10.37 -2.74 0.73
N GLN A 328 -9.18 -2.74 1.34
CA GLN A 328 -8.01 -1.94 0.97
C GLN A 328 -8.28 -0.42 0.96
N THR A 329 -9.30 0.04 1.68
CA THR A 329 -9.64 1.46 1.78
C THR A 329 -8.60 2.22 2.61
N GLY A 330 -7.97 1.53 3.57
CA GLY A 330 -7.04 2.10 4.55
C GLY A 330 -7.70 2.40 5.90
N GLN A 331 -9.00 2.18 6.00
CA GLN A 331 -9.81 2.48 7.18
C GLN A 331 -9.58 1.48 8.30
N ILE A 332 -9.34 0.22 7.95
CA ILE A 332 -8.91 -0.81 8.89
C ILE A 332 -7.45 -1.15 8.59
N ILE A 333 -6.56 -0.86 9.53
CA ILE A 333 -5.14 -1.17 9.42
C ILE A 333 -4.84 -2.40 10.28
N MET A 334 -4.22 -3.40 9.66
CA MET A 334 -3.72 -4.60 10.34
C MET A 334 -2.28 -4.38 10.81
N LEU A 335 -2.09 -4.42 12.11
CA LEU A 335 -0.81 -4.31 12.79
C LEU A 335 -0.41 -5.66 13.35
N VAL A 336 0.86 -5.97 13.15
CA VAL A 336 1.49 -7.17 13.69
C VAL A 336 2.68 -6.82 14.56
N ASN A 337 3.21 -7.79 15.29
CA ASN A 337 4.37 -7.53 16.14
C ASN A 337 5.52 -6.89 15.32
N GLY A 338 6.04 -5.76 15.80
CA GLY A 338 7.05 -4.94 15.12
C GLY A 338 6.51 -3.96 14.07
N SER A 339 5.20 -3.97 13.76
CA SER A 339 4.62 -3.00 12.82
C SER A 339 4.71 -1.60 13.38
N THR A 340 5.11 -0.63 12.55
CA THR A 340 5.02 0.78 12.92
C THR A 340 3.57 1.17 13.11
N VAL A 341 3.25 1.70 14.29
CA VAL A 341 1.92 2.22 14.61
C VAL A 341 1.69 3.53 13.84
N PRO A 342 0.56 3.68 13.13
CA PRO A 342 0.19 4.88 12.41
C PRO A 342 0.29 6.13 13.30
N ASP A 343 0.72 7.24 12.71
CA ASP A 343 0.73 8.52 13.39
C ASP A 343 -0.66 9.17 13.26
N ALA A 344 -1.54 8.82 14.19
CA ALA A 344 -2.88 9.38 14.28
C ALA A 344 -2.94 10.37 15.45
N PRO A 345 -3.43 11.61 15.25
CA PRO A 345 -3.49 12.63 16.30
C PRO A 345 -4.48 12.25 17.40
N ALA A 346 -4.38 12.94 18.53
CA ALA A 346 -5.44 12.93 19.53
C ALA A 346 -6.68 13.64 18.98
N TYR A 347 -7.86 13.08 19.21
CA TYR A 347 -9.13 13.68 18.86
C TYR A 347 -10.07 13.66 20.06
N ASN A 348 -10.89 14.70 20.23
CA ASN A 348 -11.67 14.92 21.44
C ASN A 348 -10.80 14.88 22.72
N SER A 349 -11.29 14.22 23.77
CA SER A 349 -10.58 13.92 25.01
C SER A 349 -9.77 12.62 24.94
N ASN A 350 -9.68 11.97 23.77
CA ASN A 350 -8.97 10.71 23.62
C ASN A 350 -7.47 10.98 23.38
N PRO A 351 -6.57 10.16 23.96
CA PRO A 351 -5.15 10.21 23.63
C PRO A 351 -4.94 9.79 22.17
N SER A 352 -3.82 10.19 21.55
CA SER A 352 -3.44 9.70 20.22
C SER A 352 -3.31 8.18 20.17
N LEU A 353 -3.46 7.58 18.99
CA LEU A 353 -3.37 6.13 18.82
C LEU A 353 -2.11 5.54 19.43
N ARG A 354 -0.95 6.16 19.15
CA ARG A 354 0.35 5.74 19.70
C ARG A 354 0.38 5.81 21.23
N SER A 355 -0.20 6.84 21.81
CA SER A 355 -0.25 7.01 23.27
C SER A 355 -1.20 5.99 23.90
N TYR A 356 -2.35 5.76 23.27
CA TYR A 356 -3.33 4.76 23.68
C TYR A 356 -2.73 3.36 23.65
N LEU A 357 -2.18 2.90 22.52
CA LEU A 357 -1.60 1.55 22.40
C LEU A 357 -0.42 1.33 23.37
N LYS A 358 0.42 2.35 23.61
CA LYS A 358 1.47 2.29 24.65
C LYS A 358 0.87 2.10 26.05
N SER A 359 -0.21 2.83 26.37
CA SER A 359 -0.89 2.70 27.67
C SER A 359 -1.49 1.31 27.89
N GLN A 360 -1.87 0.62 26.81
CA GLN A 360 -2.38 -0.75 26.82
C GLN A 360 -1.27 -1.81 26.75
N GLY A 361 0.00 -1.42 26.68
CA GLY A 361 1.13 -2.36 26.49
C GLY A 361 1.19 -3.00 25.10
N LEU A 362 0.46 -2.45 24.12
CA LEU A 362 0.39 -2.94 22.74
C LEU A 362 1.37 -2.23 21.80
N ALA A 363 2.13 -1.24 22.28
CA ALA A 363 3.19 -0.60 21.52
C ALA A 363 4.38 -0.17 22.41
N ASN A 364 5.59 -0.19 21.84
CA ASN A 364 6.82 0.25 22.52
C ASN A 364 7.06 1.76 22.38
N ALA A 365 8.12 2.27 23.03
CA ALA A 365 8.50 3.67 22.98
C ALA A 365 8.84 4.18 21.57
N GLN A 366 9.29 3.28 20.68
CA GLN A 366 9.63 3.53 19.27
C GLN A 366 8.38 3.59 18.36
N ASN A 367 7.18 3.41 18.91
CA ASN A 367 5.91 3.35 18.18
C ASN A 367 5.79 2.09 17.30
N GLU A 368 6.36 0.97 17.72
CA GLU A 368 6.15 -0.32 17.08
C GLU A 368 5.18 -1.15 17.93
N ALA A 369 4.29 -1.89 17.28
CA ALA A 369 3.33 -2.77 17.96
C ALA A 369 4.06 -3.91 18.68
N THR A 370 3.72 -4.14 19.94
CA THR A 370 4.30 -5.19 20.81
C THR A 370 3.25 -6.22 21.17
N ILE A 371 2.83 -7.00 20.16
CA ILE A 371 1.80 -8.04 20.31
C ILE A 371 2.41 -9.44 20.12
N GLY A 372 1.71 -10.48 20.52
CA GLY A 372 2.17 -11.86 20.38
C GLY A 372 2.40 -12.28 18.93
N SER A 373 3.24 -13.29 18.71
CA SER A 373 3.58 -13.78 17.35
C SER A 373 2.39 -14.33 16.57
N CYS A 374 1.35 -14.81 17.27
CA CYS A 374 0.07 -15.28 16.73
C CYS A 374 -1.08 -14.35 17.10
N GLN A 375 -0.79 -13.05 17.15
CA GLN A 375 -1.78 -12.00 17.36
C GLN A 375 -1.79 -11.04 16.18
N LEU A 376 -2.96 -10.45 15.95
CA LEU A 376 -3.20 -9.46 14.92
C LEU A 376 -4.02 -8.34 15.54
N LEU A 377 -3.54 -7.10 15.44
CA LEU A 377 -4.23 -5.93 15.98
C LEU A 377 -4.83 -5.13 14.83
N LEU A 378 -6.14 -4.92 14.83
CA LEU A 378 -6.83 -4.07 13.88
C LEU A 378 -7.11 -2.73 14.55
N VAL A 379 -6.77 -1.64 13.87
CA VAL A 379 -7.13 -0.27 14.27
C VAL A 379 -7.97 0.35 13.17
N THR A 380 -9.10 0.95 13.54
CA THR A 380 -10.15 1.34 12.59
C THR A 380 -10.46 2.83 12.69
N GLU A 381 -10.58 3.47 11.53
CA GLU A 381 -11.11 4.81 11.31
C GLU A 381 -12.36 4.69 10.42
N LEU A 382 -13.53 5.06 10.94
CA LEU A 382 -14.80 5.09 10.20
C LEU A 382 -15.08 6.46 9.57
N GLY A 383 -14.38 7.50 10.00
CA GLY A 383 -14.46 8.84 9.46
C GLY A 383 -13.60 9.05 8.21
N THR A 384 -13.31 10.33 7.93
CA THR A 384 -12.55 10.72 6.73
C THR A 384 -11.04 10.62 7.01
N LEU A 385 -10.36 9.74 6.28
CA LEU A 385 -8.90 9.60 6.35
C LEU A 385 -8.16 10.91 6.03
N GLY A 386 -6.95 11.04 6.61
CA GLY A 386 -6.06 12.18 6.36
C GLY A 386 -6.54 13.51 6.95
N THR A 387 -7.61 13.48 7.75
CA THR A 387 -8.10 14.65 8.49
C THR A 387 -7.59 14.61 9.93
N PRO A 388 -7.59 15.75 10.65
CA PRO A 388 -7.23 15.78 12.07
C PRO A 388 -8.16 14.97 12.98
N SER A 389 -9.34 14.57 12.50
CA SER A 389 -10.25 13.69 13.24
C SER A 389 -10.01 12.21 12.97
N ALA A 390 -9.09 11.86 12.06
CA ALA A 390 -8.74 10.46 11.80
C ALA A 390 -7.81 9.94 12.90
N ASP A 391 -8.38 9.36 13.95
CA ASP A 391 -7.66 8.92 15.16
C ASP A 391 -7.44 7.40 15.22
N PHE A 392 -8.10 6.64 14.34
CA PHE A 392 -8.01 5.17 14.23
C PHE A 392 -8.37 4.41 15.53
N GLN A 393 -9.12 5.05 16.42
CA GLN A 393 -9.58 4.46 17.66
C GLN A 393 -11.11 4.26 17.67
N ASP A 394 -11.75 4.38 16.50
CA ASP A 394 -13.18 4.12 16.33
C ASP A 394 -13.53 2.67 16.62
N ASP A 395 -12.62 1.73 16.31
CA ASP A 395 -12.59 0.35 16.82
C ASP A 395 -11.13 -0.12 16.90
N VAL A 396 -10.75 -0.69 18.05
CA VAL A 396 -9.44 -1.34 18.23
C VAL A 396 -9.68 -2.80 18.62
N LEU A 397 -9.34 -3.73 17.73
CA LEU A 397 -9.63 -5.15 17.88
C LEU A 397 -8.35 -5.97 17.88
N LEU A 398 -8.04 -6.62 19.00
CA LEU A 398 -6.96 -7.59 19.10
C LEU A 398 -7.51 -9.01 18.84
N MET A 399 -6.97 -9.67 17.83
CA MET A 399 -7.24 -11.08 17.52
C MET A 399 -6.09 -11.94 18.01
N GLN A 400 -6.38 -13.00 18.76
CA GLN A 400 -5.39 -13.96 19.28
C GLN A 400 -5.73 -15.35 18.78
N PHE A 401 -4.83 -15.95 17.99
CA PHE A 401 -5.01 -17.27 17.40
C PHE A 401 -4.27 -18.31 18.25
N ASN A 402 -5.03 -19.11 19.01
CA ASN A 402 -4.48 -20.10 19.95
C ASN A 402 -4.44 -21.50 19.39
#